data_AF-A0A1T5ICC0-F1
#
_entry.id   AF-A0A1T5ICC0-F1
#
_cell.length_a   1.000
_cell.length_b   1.000
_cell.length_c   1.000
_cell.angle_alpha   90.00
_cell.angle_beta   90.00
_cell.angle_gamma   90.00
#
_symmetry.space_group_name_H-M   'P 1'
#
loop_
_entity.id
_entity.type
_entity.pdbx_description
1 polymer ?
#
loop_
_entity_poly.entity_id
_entity_poly.type
_entity_poly.pdbx_seq_one_letter_code
_entity_poly.pdbx_strand_id
1 'polypeptide(L)'
;MSEPVSPTPPADRYGTHQGRRGLGTGAKVAIGAVLAAAVAVAAWFSVEQNRRDPVTVDVVGFDVRDAEQVDVTFQVHMPPGTTAVCEVEALAQSYAQVGTLEVPVGPSDKQTSTYTVTLRTSEEATTAVVESCDVPDPS
;
A
#
# COMPACT_ATOMS: atom_id res chain seq x y z
N MET A 1 33.67 81.07 29.08
CA MET A 1 34.00 79.77 28.43
C MET A 1 32.78 78.90 28.54
N SER A 2 32.36 78.34 27.41
CA SER A 2 31.04 77.81 27.10
C SER A 2 30.68 76.52 27.85
N GLU A 3 29.40 76.34 28.19
CA GLU A 3 28.84 75.01 28.42
C GLU A 3 27.74 74.75 27.36
N PRO A 4 27.79 73.59 26.66
CA PRO A 4 26.91 73.30 25.53
C PRO A 4 25.55 72.73 25.98
N VAL A 5 24.47 73.18 25.33
CA VAL A 5 23.15 72.54 25.41
C VAL A 5 23.14 71.31 24.51
N SER A 6 22.87 70.13 25.09
CA SER A 6 22.69 68.89 24.34
C SER A 6 21.24 68.78 23.84
N PRO A 7 21.00 68.54 22.53
CA PRO A 7 19.65 68.30 22.02
C PRO A 7 19.17 66.89 22.39
N THR A 8 17.90 66.76 22.76
CA THR A 8 17.24 65.45 22.94
C THR A 8 17.07 64.77 21.57
N PRO A 9 17.58 63.53 21.39
CA PRO A 9 17.39 62.80 20.14
C PRO A 9 15.91 62.45 19.90
N PRO A 10 15.41 62.49 18.64
CA PRO A 10 14.03 62.12 18.34
C PRO A 10 13.80 60.61 18.52
N ALA A 11 12.66 60.24 19.09
CA ALA A 11 12.35 58.88 19.55
C ALA A 11 12.02 57.85 18.44
N ASP A 12 12.10 58.21 17.16
CA ASP A 12 11.40 57.45 16.11
C ASP A 12 12.30 56.86 15.01
N ARG A 13 13.51 56.40 15.38
CA ARG A 13 14.47 55.75 14.45
C ARG A 13 14.87 54.33 14.82
N TYR A 14 14.42 53.82 15.96
CA TYR A 14 14.72 52.46 16.39
C TYR A 14 13.47 51.60 16.25
N GLY A 15 13.21 51.15 15.03
CA GLY A 15 12.35 49.99 14.83
C GLY A 15 12.90 48.86 15.67
N THR A 16 12.16 48.42 16.69
CA THR A 16 12.52 47.21 17.42
C THR A 16 12.45 46.06 16.43
N HIS A 17 13.59 45.56 15.99
CA HIS A 17 13.65 44.23 15.41
C HIS A 17 13.09 43.27 16.46
N GLN A 18 11.80 42.95 16.33
CA GLN A 18 11.18 41.88 17.08
C GLN A 18 11.82 40.60 16.58
N GLY A 19 12.97 40.24 17.17
CA GLY A 19 13.67 39.02 16.88
C GLY A 19 12.66 37.89 16.95
N ARG A 20 12.55 37.13 15.85
CA ARG A 20 11.72 35.92 15.78
C ARG A 20 12.01 35.10 17.03
N ARG A 21 11.09 35.11 17.99
CA ARG A 21 11.18 34.26 19.18
C ARG A 21 11.08 32.84 18.66
N GLY A 22 12.23 32.18 18.51
CA GLY A 22 12.29 30.79 18.11
C GLY A 22 11.43 29.94 19.06
N LEU A 23 10.94 28.81 18.57
CA LEU A 23 10.11 27.92 19.39
C LEU A 23 10.83 27.62 20.72
N GLY A 24 10.13 27.85 21.83
CA GLY A 24 10.66 27.54 23.16
C GLY A 24 11.00 26.05 23.28
N THR A 25 11.95 25.70 24.14
CA THR A 25 12.43 24.32 24.31
C THR A 25 11.28 23.34 24.55
N GLY A 26 10.24 23.73 25.31
CA GLY A 26 9.05 22.91 25.51
C GLY A 26 8.25 22.62 24.23
N ALA A 27 8.10 23.62 23.34
CA ALA A 27 7.42 23.42 22.06
C ALA A 27 8.24 22.50 21.13
N LYS A 28 9.57 22.60 21.15
CA LYS A 28 10.45 21.69 20.40
C LYS A 28 10.34 20.25 20.90
N VAL A 29 10.29 20.04 22.22
CA VAL A 29 10.12 18.71 22.83
C VAL A 29 8.75 18.12 22.49
N ALA A 30 7.68 18.92 22.59
CA ALA A 30 6.34 18.48 22.23
C ALA A 30 6.24 18.07 20.75
N ILE A 31 6.81 18.86 19.84
CA ILE A 31 6.86 18.53 18.41
C ILE A 31 7.67 17.25 18.19
N GLY A 32 8.84 17.12 18.83
CA GLY A 32 9.66 15.92 18.74
C GLY A 32 8.92 14.67 19.21
N ALA A 33 8.18 14.76 20.32
CA ALA A 33 7.39 13.65 20.85
C ALA A 33 6.24 13.26 19.91
N VAL A 34 5.52 14.23 19.33
CA VAL A 34 4.46 13.98 18.35
C VAL A 34 5.02 13.32 17.08
N LEU A 35 6.15 13.82 16.57
CA LEU A 35 6.80 13.23 15.39
C LEU A 35 7.28 11.81 15.67
N ALA A 36 7.90 11.56 16.82
CA ALA A 36 8.34 10.22 17.22
C ALA A 36 7.16 9.25 17.34
N ALA A 37 6.04 9.69 17.95
CA ALA A 37 4.83 8.89 18.05
C ALA A 37 4.24 8.58 16.65
N ALA A 38 4.18 9.57 15.76
CA ALA A 38 3.70 9.38 14.39
C ALA A 38 4.56 8.36 13.62
N VAL A 39 5.89 8.45 13.73
CA VAL A 39 6.81 7.48 13.11
C VAL A 39 6.62 6.09 13.69
N ALA A 40 6.47 5.97 15.01
CA ALA A 40 6.25 4.67 15.66
C ALA A 40 4.92 4.01 15.20
N VAL A 41 3.86 4.80 15.08
CA VAL A 41 2.56 4.34 14.57
C VAL A 41 2.67 3.90 13.11
N ALA A 42 3.32 4.71 12.26
CA ALA A 42 3.53 4.37 10.85
C ALA A 42 4.37 3.08 10.68
N ALA A 43 5.44 2.94 11.48
CA ALA A 43 6.26 1.72 11.48
C ALA A 43 5.45 0.51 11.92
N TRP A 44 4.57 0.66 12.92
CA TRP A 44 3.74 -0.46 13.38
C TRP A 44 2.75 -0.90 12.29
N PHE A 45 2.01 0.03 11.69
CA PHE A 45 1.13 -0.30 10.55
C PHE A 45 1.88 -0.97 9.40
N SER A 46 3.09 -0.51 9.07
CA SER A 46 3.89 -1.12 8.00
C SER A 46 4.26 -2.59 8.29
N VAL A 47 4.60 -2.92 9.53
CA VAL A 47 4.96 -4.31 9.91
C VAL A 47 3.73 -5.20 9.94
N GLU A 48 2.59 -4.68 10.39
CA GLU A 48 1.32 -5.41 10.43
C GLU A 48 0.84 -5.75 9.01
N GLN A 49 0.90 -4.81 8.07
CA GLN A 49 0.52 -5.06 6.66
C GLN A 49 1.41 -6.14 6.02
N ASN A 50 2.72 -6.12 6.23
CA ASN A 50 3.63 -7.12 5.66
C ASN A 50 3.44 -8.53 6.26
N ARG A 51 2.77 -8.65 7.41
CA ARG A 51 2.42 -9.95 8.00
C ARG A 51 1.11 -10.52 7.48
N ARG A 52 0.24 -9.68 6.92
CA ARG A 52 -1.10 -10.06 6.47
C ARG A 52 -1.09 -10.69 5.08
N ASP A 53 -0.19 -10.26 4.19
CA ASP A 53 -0.15 -10.74 2.80
C ASP A 53 1.16 -11.51 2.49
N PRO A 54 1.36 -12.73 3.02
CA PRO A 54 2.50 -13.57 2.61
C PRO A 54 2.36 -14.13 1.20
N VAL A 55 1.22 -13.90 0.54
CA VAL A 55 0.87 -14.44 -0.78
C VAL A 55 0.85 -13.29 -1.78
N THR A 56 1.67 -13.39 -2.82
CA THR A 56 1.65 -12.46 -3.96
C THR A 56 1.38 -13.26 -5.23
N VAL A 57 0.59 -12.70 -6.16
CA VAL A 57 0.23 -13.37 -7.41
C VAL A 57 0.49 -12.49 -8.61
N ASP A 58 1.04 -13.13 -9.64
CA ASP A 58 1.31 -12.54 -10.93
C ASP A 58 0.62 -13.37 -12.03
N VAL A 59 -0.25 -12.74 -12.82
CA VAL A 59 -0.84 -13.39 -13.99
C VAL A 59 0.20 -13.44 -15.11
N VAL A 60 0.53 -14.64 -15.57
CA VAL A 60 1.47 -14.87 -16.66
C VAL A 60 0.80 -14.65 -18.01
N GLY A 61 -0.46 -15.08 -18.14
CA GLY A 61 -1.25 -14.91 -19.34
C GLY A 61 -2.59 -15.64 -19.28
N PHE A 62 -3.41 -15.41 -20.29
CA PHE A 62 -4.68 -16.09 -20.49
C PHE A 62 -4.88 -16.39 -21.97
N ASP A 63 -5.71 -17.40 -22.26
CA ASP A 63 -6.02 -17.87 -23.60
C ASP A 63 -7.54 -18.14 -23.69
N VAL A 64 -8.24 -17.33 -24.47
CA VAL A 64 -9.69 -17.48 -24.69
C VAL A 64 -9.91 -18.59 -25.69
N ARG A 65 -10.49 -19.70 -25.23
CA ARG A 65 -10.68 -20.90 -26.05
C ARG A 65 -11.95 -20.80 -26.88
N ASP A 66 -13.03 -20.39 -26.23
CA ASP A 66 -14.35 -20.20 -26.81
C ASP A 66 -15.14 -19.20 -25.95
N ALA A 67 -16.39 -18.92 -26.33
CA ALA A 67 -17.24 -17.97 -25.61
C ALA A 67 -17.64 -18.43 -24.20
N GLU A 68 -17.37 -19.68 -23.83
CA GLU A 68 -17.75 -20.28 -22.55
C GLU A 68 -16.53 -20.76 -21.74
N GLN A 69 -15.30 -20.53 -22.25
CA GLN A 69 -14.04 -20.98 -21.63
C GLN A 69 -12.85 -20.04 -21.86
N VAL A 70 -12.12 -19.79 -20.78
CA VAL A 70 -10.80 -19.16 -20.80
C VAL A 70 -9.82 -19.94 -19.95
N ASP A 71 -8.61 -20.17 -20.47
CA ASP A 71 -7.50 -20.74 -19.71
C ASP A 71 -6.66 -19.60 -19.13
N VAL A 72 -6.24 -19.74 -17.88
CA VAL A 72 -5.48 -18.72 -17.15
C VAL A 72 -4.26 -19.35 -16.53
N THR A 73 -3.09 -18.75 -16.76
CA THR A 73 -1.84 -19.15 -16.13
C THR A 73 -1.36 -18.04 -15.20
N PHE A 74 -1.14 -18.38 -13.93
CA PHE A 74 -0.66 -17.45 -12.92
C PHE A 74 0.43 -18.08 -12.04
N GLN A 75 1.28 -17.23 -11.47
CA GLN A 75 2.32 -17.61 -10.52
C GLN A 75 1.94 -17.11 -9.14
N VAL A 76 2.11 -18.00 -8.16
CA VAL A 76 1.89 -17.67 -6.75
C VAL A 76 3.21 -17.72 -6.02
N HIS A 77 3.50 -16.64 -5.30
CA HIS A 77 4.68 -16.45 -4.47
C HIS A 77 4.25 -16.51 -3.01
N MET A 78 4.70 -17.53 -2.28
CA MET A 78 4.39 -17.70 -0.85
C MET A 78 5.47 -18.53 -0.15
N PRO A 79 5.62 -18.45 1.18
CA PRO A 79 6.57 -19.28 1.92
C PRO A 79 6.30 -20.79 1.71
N PRO A 80 7.35 -21.63 1.58
CA PRO A 80 7.18 -23.08 1.45
C PRO A 80 6.32 -23.68 2.57
N GLY A 81 5.46 -24.63 2.22
CA GLY A 81 4.51 -25.25 3.15
C GLY A 81 3.24 -24.44 3.44
N THR A 82 3.08 -23.24 2.87
CA THR A 82 1.85 -22.43 2.98
C THR A 82 0.79 -22.91 1.99
N THR A 83 -0.49 -22.79 2.36
CA THR A 83 -1.65 -23.00 1.49
C THR A 83 -2.45 -21.71 1.36
N ALA A 84 -3.03 -21.47 0.19
CA ALA A 84 -3.94 -20.35 -0.03
C ALA A 84 -5.09 -20.77 -0.97
N VAL A 85 -6.12 -19.94 -1.05
CA VAL A 85 -7.18 -20.05 -2.05
C VAL A 85 -7.15 -18.78 -2.87
N CYS A 86 -7.04 -18.94 -4.18
CA CYS A 86 -7.02 -17.84 -5.14
C CYS A 86 -8.35 -17.72 -5.86
N GLU A 87 -8.98 -16.55 -5.82
CA GLU A 87 -10.17 -16.25 -6.61
C GLU A 87 -9.75 -15.74 -7.99
N VAL A 88 -10.07 -16.53 -9.02
CA VAL A 88 -9.75 -16.20 -10.42
C VAL A 88 -11.02 -15.76 -11.11
N GLU A 89 -10.98 -14.61 -11.77
CA GLU A 89 -12.12 -14.03 -12.48
C GLU A 89 -11.85 -13.95 -13.98
N ALA A 90 -12.90 -14.16 -14.75
CA ALA A 90 -12.94 -13.86 -16.17
C ALA A 90 -13.87 -12.66 -16.42
N LEU A 91 -13.40 -11.69 -17.21
CA LEU A 91 -14.13 -10.44 -17.45
C LEU A 91 -14.45 -10.26 -18.94
N ALA A 92 -15.66 -9.82 -19.24
CA ALA A 92 -16.05 -9.36 -20.58
C ALA A 92 -15.43 -8.00 -20.92
N GLN A 93 -15.60 -7.56 -22.18
CA GLN A 93 -15.12 -6.27 -22.66
C GLN A 93 -15.73 -5.06 -21.90
N SER A 94 -16.90 -5.26 -21.29
CA SER A 94 -17.58 -4.32 -20.40
C SER A 94 -17.02 -4.31 -18.97
N TYR A 95 -16.03 -5.16 -18.67
CA TYR A 95 -15.53 -5.48 -17.32
C TYR A 95 -16.56 -6.15 -16.41
N ALA A 96 -17.67 -6.67 -16.96
CA ALA A 96 -18.57 -7.54 -16.21
C ALA A 96 -17.85 -8.86 -15.88
N GLN A 97 -18.03 -9.36 -14.66
CA GLN A 97 -17.61 -10.71 -14.29
C GLN A 97 -18.50 -11.72 -15.01
N VAL A 98 -17.86 -12.59 -15.80
CA VAL A 98 -18.53 -13.61 -16.60
C VAL A 98 -18.14 -15.02 -16.20
N GLY A 99 -17.16 -15.15 -15.31
CA GLY A 99 -16.80 -16.42 -14.66
C GLY A 99 -15.96 -16.14 -13.42
N THR A 100 -16.09 -16.99 -12.41
CA THR A 100 -15.23 -17.00 -11.22
C THR A 100 -14.91 -18.45 -10.85
N LEU A 101 -13.70 -18.68 -10.33
CA LEU A 101 -13.25 -19.97 -9.85
C LEU A 101 -12.29 -19.80 -8.66
N GLU A 102 -12.62 -20.43 -7.54
CA GLU A 102 -11.72 -20.57 -6.41
C GLU A 102 -10.72 -21.71 -6.67
N VAL A 103 -9.43 -21.38 -6.64
CA VAL A 103 -8.33 -22.31 -6.90
C VAL A 103 -7.52 -22.51 -5.64
N PRO A 104 -7.61 -23.68 -4.97
CA PRO A 104 -6.72 -24.01 -3.87
C PRO A 104 -5.29 -24.21 -4.40
N VAL A 105 -4.33 -23.53 -3.78
CA VAL A 105 -2.91 -23.57 -4.12
C VAL A 105 -2.06 -24.00 -2.92
N GLY A 106 -0.93 -24.65 -3.22
CA GLY A 106 -0.03 -25.23 -2.23
C GLY A 106 -0.56 -26.49 -1.51
N PRO A 107 0.18 -27.01 -0.53
CA PRO A 107 1.52 -26.56 -0.12
C PRO A 107 2.57 -26.92 -1.17
N SER A 108 3.58 -26.07 -1.33
CA SER A 108 4.70 -26.29 -2.24
C SER A 108 6.02 -26.21 -1.48
N ASP A 109 7.01 -26.99 -1.91
CA ASP A 109 8.39 -26.89 -1.39
C ASP A 109 9.13 -25.66 -1.97
N LYS A 110 8.56 -25.04 -3.01
CA LYS A 110 9.13 -23.87 -3.69
C LYS A 110 8.43 -22.60 -3.22
N GLN A 111 9.18 -21.51 -3.19
CA GLN A 111 8.64 -20.18 -2.90
C GLN A 111 7.74 -19.64 -4.03
N THR A 112 7.89 -20.16 -5.25
CA THR A 112 7.09 -19.78 -6.42
C THR A 112 6.56 -21.03 -7.10
N SER A 113 5.25 -21.04 -7.36
CA SER A 113 4.57 -22.14 -8.05
C SER A 113 3.66 -21.59 -9.16
N THR A 114 3.62 -22.27 -10.30
CA THR A 114 2.79 -21.87 -11.45
C THR A 114 1.56 -22.77 -11.52
N TYR A 115 0.41 -22.15 -11.73
CA TYR A 115 -0.89 -22.81 -11.90
C TYR A 115 -1.47 -22.47 -13.26
N THR A 116 -2.16 -23.43 -13.86
CA THR A 116 -2.95 -23.21 -15.08
C THR A 116 -4.31 -23.84 -14.87
N VAL A 117 -5.34 -23.03 -15.02
CA VAL A 117 -6.73 -23.40 -14.73
C VAL A 117 -7.63 -22.99 -15.89
N THR A 118 -8.68 -23.76 -16.10
CA THR A 118 -9.72 -23.45 -17.08
C THR A 118 -10.94 -22.93 -16.35
N LEU A 119 -11.34 -21.70 -16.66
CA LEU A 119 -12.53 -21.05 -16.13
C LEU A 119 -13.68 -21.22 -17.12
N ARG A 120 -14.86 -21.58 -16.60
CA ARG A 120 -16.10 -21.56 -17.37
C ARG A 120 -16.69 -20.16 -17.32
N THR A 121 -17.16 -19.67 -18.46
CA THR A 121 -17.74 -18.33 -18.59
C THR A 121 -19.18 -18.41 -19.11
N SER A 122 -20.01 -17.46 -18.71
CA SER A 122 -21.39 -17.32 -19.19
C SER A 122 -21.46 -16.64 -20.57
N GLU A 123 -20.42 -15.89 -20.92
CA GLU A 123 -20.23 -15.22 -22.21
C GLU A 123 -18.72 -15.02 -22.49
N GLU A 124 -18.40 -14.49 -23.66
CA GLU A 124 -17.01 -14.34 -24.12
C GLU A 124 -16.21 -13.41 -23.20
N ALA A 125 -15.20 -13.98 -22.54
CA ALA A 125 -14.24 -13.21 -21.77
C ALA A 125 -13.17 -12.58 -22.69
N THR A 126 -12.71 -11.39 -22.32
CA THR A 126 -11.62 -10.68 -23.02
C THR A 126 -10.36 -10.55 -22.18
N THR A 127 -10.47 -10.83 -20.88
CA THR A 127 -9.35 -10.88 -19.95
C THR A 127 -9.69 -11.85 -18.82
N ALA A 128 -8.66 -12.33 -18.14
CA ALA A 128 -8.78 -13.02 -16.88
C ALA A 128 -7.76 -12.49 -15.88
N VAL A 129 -8.17 -12.42 -14.62
CA VAL A 129 -7.38 -11.85 -13.52
C VAL A 129 -7.49 -12.73 -12.29
N VAL A 130 -6.61 -12.52 -11.33
CA VAL A 130 -6.74 -13.09 -9.99
C VAL A 130 -7.13 -11.93 -9.08
N GLU A 131 -8.34 -11.98 -8.52
CA GLU A 131 -8.87 -10.90 -7.65
C GLU A 131 -8.13 -10.89 -6.32
N SER A 132 -8.07 -12.05 -5.67
CA SER A 132 -7.44 -12.22 -4.37
C SER A 132 -6.80 -13.60 -4.24
N CYS A 133 -5.84 -13.70 -3.31
CA CYS A 133 -5.29 -14.98 -2.88
C CYS A 133 -5.00 -14.93 -1.39
N ASP A 134 -5.82 -15.64 -0.63
CA ASP A 134 -5.83 -15.54 0.82
C ASP A 134 -5.54 -16.90 1.46
N VAL A 135 -4.80 -16.88 2.57
CA VAL A 135 -4.65 -18.08 3.39
C VAL A 135 -6.00 -18.35 4.06
N PRO A 136 -6.63 -19.51 3.85
CA PRO A 136 -7.94 -19.79 4.43
C PRO A 136 -7.84 -19.73 5.96
N ASP A 137 -8.76 -18.98 6.58
CA ASP A 137 -8.86 -18.92 8.03
C ASP A 137 -9.10 -20.33 8.60
N PRO A 138 -8.41 -20.73 9.68
CA PRO A 138 -8.67 -22.00 10.33
C PRO A 138 -10.07 -21.96 10.97
N SER A 139 -11.04 -22.62 10.33
CA SER A 139 -12.39 -22.87 10.86
C SER A 139 -12.39 -23.81 12.06
#